data_AF-A0A821UJS5-F1
#
_entry.id   AF-A0A821UJS5-F1
#
_cell.length_a   1.000
_cell.length_b   1.000
_cell.length_c   1.000
_cell.angle_alpha   90.00
_cell.angle_beta   90.00
_cell.angle_gamma   90.00
#
_symmetry.space_group_name_H-M   'P 1'
#
loop_
_entity.id
_entity.type
_entity.pdbx_description
1 polymer ?
#
loop_
_entity_poly.entity_id
_entity_poly.type
_entity_poly.pdbx_seq_one_letter_code
_entity_poly.pdbx_strand_id
1 'polypeptide(L)' 'RREKTIHVSNIPYDMTWIALKDLFRTEVGQVIYIEVFEQDGKSLGCG' A
#
# COMPACT_ATOMS: atom_id res chain seq x y z
N ARG A 1 -13.64 -3.84 -15.24
CA ARG A 1 -12.26 -4.36 -15.41
C ARG A 1 -11.37 -3.50 -14.51
N ARG A 2 -10.89 -4.00 -13.36
CA ARG A 2 -9.97 -3.27 -12.46
C ARG A 2 -8.57 -3.31 -13.09
N GLU A 3 -8.34 -2.53 -14.14
CA GLU A 3 -7.15 -2.68 -15.00
C GLU A 3 -5.87 -2.05 -14.44
N LYS A 4 -5.94 -1.34 -13.31
CA LYS A 4 -4.78 -0.62 -12.73
C LYS A 4 -4.74 -0.69 -11.20
N THR A 5 -5.02 -1.86 -10.64
CA THR A 5 -4.87 -2.11 -9.20
C THR A 5 -3.89 -3.25 -9.01
N ILE A 6 -2.90 -3.03 -8.15
CA ILE A 6 -1.95 -4.06 -7.71
C ILE A 6 -2.28 -4.40 -6.26
N HIS A 7 -2.01 -5.65 -5.88
CA HIS A 7 -2.07 -6.07 -4.49
C HIS A 7 -0.66 -6.43 -4.05
N VAL A 8 -0.23 -5.82 -2.95
CA VAL A 8 1.11 -5.93 -2.38
C VAL A 8 0.96 -6.63 -1.05
N SER A 9 1.58 -7.79 -0.89
CA SER A 9 1.64 -8.53 0.37
C SER A 9 3.02 -8.41 1.00
N ASN A 10 3.13 -8.82 2.27
CA ASN A 10 4.38 -8.79 3.04
C ASN A 10 4.94 -7.37 3.27
N ILE A 11 4.04 -6.41 3.46
CA ILE A 11 4.40 -5.06 3.88
C ILE A 11 4.74 -5.10 5.39
N PRO A 12 5.84 -4.46 5.82
CA PRO A 12 6.18 -4.36 7.24
C PRO A 12 5.05 -3.74 8.07
N TYR A 13 4.78 -4.28 9.26
CA TYR A 13 3.66 -3.83 10.12
C TYR A 13 3.80 -2.39 10.62
N ASP A 14 5.02 -1.87 10.66
CA ASP A 14 5.37 -0.51 11.04
C ASP A 14 5.32 0.47 9.85
N MET A 15 5.15 -0.03 8.62
CA MET A 15 5.06 0.80 7.44
C MET A 15 3.68 1.46 7.34
N THR A 16 3.67 2.79 7.27
CA THR A 16 2.45 3.58 7.09
C THR A 16 2.09 3.69 5.62
N TRP A 17 0.79 3.89 5.33
CA TRP A 17 0.30 4.13 3.97
C TRP A 17 0.99 5.33 3.29
N ILE A 18 1.46 6.32 4.05
CA ILE A 18 2.18 7.49 3.54
C ILE A 18 3.53 7.07 2.97
N ALA A 19 4.33 6.36 3.76
CA ALA A 19 5.65 5.88 3.34
C ALA A 19 5.53 4.93 2.13
N LEU A 20 4.50 4.07 2.12
CA LEU A 20 4.20 3.19 1.00
C LEU A 20 3.84 4.00 -0.26
N LYS A 21 2.98 5.02 -0.13
CA LYS A 21 2.60 5.89 -1.26
C LYS A 21 3.81 6.62 -1.85
N ASP A 22 4.69 7.12 -1.01
CA ASP A 22 5.87 7.87 -1.43
C ASP A 22 6.92 6.95 -2.09
N LEU A 23 7.08 5.71 -1.58
CA LEU A 23 7.89 4.69 -2.23
C LEU A 23 7.38 4.37 -3.64
N PHE A 24 6.09 4.06 -3.78
CA PHE A 24 5.51 3.76 -5.09
C PHE A 24 5.56 4.95 -6.04
N ARG A 25 5.42 6.18 -5.53
CA ARG A 25 5.58 7.40 -6.34
C ARG A 25 6.98 7.59 -6.88
N THR A 26 7.99 7.31 -6.06
CA THR A 26 9.41 7.47 -6.43
C THR A 26 9.86 6.37 -7.39
N GLU A 27 9.53 5.11 -7.08
CA GLU A 27 10.08 3.95 -7.78
C GLU A 27 9.24 3.45 -8.96
N VAL A 28 7.91 3.64 -8.93
CA VAL A 28 6.99 3.07 -9.94
C VAL A 28 6.32 4.16 -10.77
N GLY A 29 5.78 5.20 -10.12
CA GLY A 29 5.14 6.33 -10.78
C GLY A 29 3.84 6.79 -10.12
N GLN A 30 2.93 7.38 -10.89
CA GLN A 30 1.76 8.06 -10.33
C GLN A 30 0.80 7.11 -9.58
N VAL A 31 0.77 7.24 -8.26
CA VAL A 31 -0.21 6.55 -7.39
C VAL A 31 -1.45 7.42 -7.18
N ILE A 32 -2.60 6.91 -7.60
CA ILE A 32 -3.91 7.58 -7.46
C ILE A 32 -4.49 7.35 -6.06
N TYR A 33 -4.45 6.10 -5.60
CA TYR A 33 -5.02 5.67 -4.33
C TYR A 33 -4.18 4.54 -3.74
N ILE A 34 -4.13 4.48 -2.42
CA ILE A 34 -3.49 3.39 -1.67
C ILE A 34 -4.34 3.10 -0.45
N GLU A 35 -4.48 1.83 -0.11
CA GLU A 35 -5.20 1.35 1.05
C GLU A 35 -4.33 0.28 1.70
N VAL A 36 -4.01 0.45 2.98
CA VAL A 36 -3.36 -0.60 3.75
C VAL A 36 -4.45 -1.31 4.52
N PHE A 37 -4.55 -2.63 4.37
CA PHE A 37 -5.54 -3.41 5.09
C PHE A 37 -5.15 -3.48 6.56
N GLU A 38 -6.07 -3.07 7.42
CA GLU A 38 -5.91 -3.09 8.87
C GLU A 38 -7.06 -3.88 9.51
N GLN A 39 -6.74 -4.65 10.54
CA GLN A 39 -7.71 -5.33 11.38
C GLN A 39 -7.41 -5.03 12.85
N ASP A 40 -8.41 -4.55 13.59
CA ASP A 40 -8.29 -4.18 15.01
C ASP A 40 -7.15 -3.17 15.28
N GLY A 41 -6.91 -2.24 14.35
CA GLY A 41 -5.86 -1.23 14.44
C GLY A 41 -4.43 -1.76 14.19
N LYS A 42 -4.30 -3.01 13.72
CA LYS A 42 -3.02 -3.59 13.30
C LYS A 42 -3.02 -3.77 11.79
N SER A 43 -1.93 -3.35 11.15
CA SER A 43 -1.67 -3.65 9.74
C SER A 43 -1.71 -5.17 9.52
N LEU A 44 -2.38 -5.60 8.46
CA LEU A 44 -2.35 -7.00 8.00
C LEU A 44 -1.13 -7.28 7.11
N GLY A 45 -0.31 -6.28 6.84
CA GLY A 45 0.87 -6.40 5.97
C GLY A 45 0.50 -6.58 4.50
N CYS A 46 -0.68 -6.12 4.09
CA CYS A 46 -1.12 -6.13 2.70
C CYS A 46 -1.89 -4.85 2.32
N GLY A 47 -1.90 -4.50 1.03
CA GLY A 47 -2.56 -3.32 0.47
C GLY A 47 -2.55 -3.27 -1.06
#